data_AF-A0A2E5KJG5-F1
#
_entry.id   AF-A0A2E5KJG5-F1
#
_cell.length_a   1.000
_cell.length_b   1.000
_cell.length_c   1.000
_cell.angle_alpha   90.00
_cell.angle_beta   90.00
_cell.angle_gamma   90.00
#
_symmetry.space_group_name_H-M   'P 1'
#
loop_
_entity.id
_entity.type
_entity.pdbx_description
1 polymer ?
#
loop_
_entity_poly.entity_id
_entity_poly.type
_entity_poly.pdbx_seq_one_letter_code
_entity_poly.pdbx_strand_id
1 'polypeptide(L)'
;MNIGILKKFRGKISSTQRDILMWMWNNLILISKEKLTSSGNEKFLDDTEFLIPWTPNESFNLNLKKDKDRYSKSLKTLEDRGYLVRKRNGQRGAIAYVSFTRDGIFVVKTWARIVDSGEEDEFNSFEDIEQGYERQDSDSNQVWEREEEFY
;
A
#
# COMPACT_ATOMS: atom_id res chain seq x y z
N MET A 1 -8.13 -3.08 -16.77
CA MET A 1 -7.11 -2.85 -15.73
C MET A 1 -5.85 -3.69 -16.00
N ASN A 2 -4.64 -3.15 -15.84
CA ASN A 2 -3.39 -3.88 -16.14
C ASN A 2 -3.01 -4.81 -14.97
N ILE A 3 -2.90 -6.12 -15.21
CA ILE A 3 -2.68 -7.17 -14.18
C ILE A 3 -1.40 -6.92 -13.37
N GLY A 4 -0.37 -6.28 -13.95
CA GLY A 4 0.86 -5.92 -13.25
C GLY A 4 0.67 -4.93 -12.09
N ILE A 5 -0.35 -4.06 -12.17
CA ILE A 5 -0.71 -3.08 -11.13
C ILE A 5 -1.24 -3.83 -9.89
N LEU A 6 -1.97 -4.92 -10.11
CA LEU A 6 -2.66 -5.66 -9.06
C LEU A 6 -1.72 -6.58 -8.28
N LYS A 7 -0.57 -6.98 -8.85
CA LYS A 7 0.48 -7.72 -8.13
C LYS A 7 1.09 -6.94 -6.96
N LYS A 8 0.98 -5.62 -6.94
CA LYS A 8 1.44 -4.79 -5.81
C LYS A 8 0.44 -4.76 -4.66
N PHE A 9 -0.81 -5.19 -4.88
CA PHE A 9 -1.81 -5.38 -3.85
C PHE A 9 -1.71 -6.79 -3.26
N ARG A 10 -1.00 -6.90 -2.14
CA ARG A 10 -0.81 -8.13 -1.36
C ARG A 10 -2.05 -8.48 -0.54
N GLY A 11 -3.07 -9.01 -1.22
CA GLY A 11 -4.33 -9.49 -0.65
C GLY A 11 -5.42 -8.43 -0.45
N LYS A 12 -6.62 -8.88 -0.03
CA LYS A 12 -7.83 -8.06 0.13
C LYS A 12 -7.60 -6.81 0.97
N ILE A 13 -8.11 -5.66 0.50
CA ILE A 13 -8.13 -4.41 1.27
C ILE A 13 -9.49 -4.26 1.96
N SER A 14 -9.48 -4.30 3.30
CA SER A 14 -10.69 -4.09 4.11
C SER A 14 -11.13 -2.63 4.12
N SER A 15 -12.40 -2.35 4.43
CA SER A 15 -12.92 -0.97 4.53
C SER A 15 -12.04 -0.06 5.41
N THR A 16 -11.64 -0.51 6.60
CA THR A 16 -10.73 0.29 7.45
C THR A 16 -9.36 0.51 6.83
N GLN A 17 -8.84 -0.43 6.04
CA GLN A 17 -7.60 -0.22 5.30
C GLN A 17 -7.78 0.80 4.17
N ARG A 18 -8.94 0.83 3.51
CA ARG A 18 -9.28 1.86 2.50
C ARG A 18 -9.29 3.25 3.11
N ASP A 19 -9.88 3.40 4.29
CA ASP A 19 -9.87 4.69 5.02
C ASP A 19 -8.43 5.15 5.29
N ILE A 20 -7.57 4.24 5.75
CA ILE A 20 -6.16 4.54 5.98
C ILE A 20 -5.45 4.89 4.67
N LEU A 21 -5.71 4.19 3.56
CA LEU A 21 -5.13 4.51 2.26
C LEU A 21 -5.57 5.90 1.76
N MET A 22 -6.83 6.28 1.97
CA MET A 22 -7.32 7.62 1.63
C MET A 22 -6.69 8.69 2.53
N TRP A 23 -6.49 8.40 3.82
CA TRP A 23 -5.71 9.27 4.70
C TRP A 23 -4.26 9.42 4.21
N MET A 24 -3.62 8.33 3.77
CA MET A 24 -2.28 8.40 3.18
C MET A 24 -2.26 9.27 1.91
N TRP A 25 -3.27 9.15 1.06
CA TRP A 25 -3.41 9.93 -0.17
C TRP A 25 -3.48 11.43 0.12
N ASN A 26 -4.32 11.82 1.09
CA ASN A 26 -4.46 13.21 1.49
C ASN A 26 -3.14 13.81 1.98
N ASN A 27 -2.38 13.05 2.77
CA ASN A 27 -1.06 13.49 3.24
C ASN A 27 -0.04 13.60 2.08
N LEU A 28 -0.04 12.67 1.13
CA LEU A 28 0.80 12.77 -0.06
C LEU A 28 0.48 14.01 -0.90
N ILE A 29 -0.80 14.38 -1.04
CA ILE A 29 -1.19 15.61 -1.73
C ILE A 29 -0.63 16.83 -0.99
N LEU A 30 -0.73 16.87 0.34
CA LEU A 30 -0.21 17.99 1.14
C LEU A 30 1.30 18.14 0.96
N ILE A 31 2.05 17.04 1.11
CA ILE A 31 3.51 17.02 0.88
C ILE A 31 3.85 17.49 -0.54
N SER A 32 3.13 17.02 -1.55
CA SER A 32 3.36 17.42 -2.93
C SER A 32 3.05 18.90 -3.17
N LYS A 33 2.04 19.47 -2.50
CA LYS A 33 1.72 20.90 -2.59
C LYS A 33 2.81 21.75 -1.95
N GLU A 34 3.28 21.36 -0.76
CA GLU A 34 4.39 22.05 -0.08
C GLU A 34 5.62 22.14 -0.99
N LYS A 35 6.01 21.02 -1.62
CA LYS A 35 7.10 20.94 -2.61
C LYS A 35 6.93 21.83 -3.84
N LEU A 36 5.69 22.09 -4.26
CA LEU A 36 5.40 22.95 -5.41
C LEU A 36 5.42 24.44 -5.02
N THR A 37 5.03 24.76 -3.79
CA THR A 37 4.97 26.15 -3.30
C THR A 37 6.31 26.69 -2.81
N SER A 38 7.24 25.80 -2.47
CA SER A 38 8.61 26.15 -2.11
C SER A 38 9.38 26.67 -3.34
N SER A 39 9.68 27.96 -3.31
CA SER A 39 10.21 28.73 -4.44
C SER A 39 11.74 28.87 -4.41
N GLY A 40 12.46 28.02 -3.66
CA GLY A 40 13.91 28.17 -3.40
C GLY A 40 14.73 26.88 -3.56
N ASN A 41 16.06 27.01 -3.42
CA ASN A 41 17.08 25.93 -3.44
C ASN A 41 16.99 24.96 -2.25
N GLU A 42 15.79 24.68 -1.74
CA GLU A 42 15.59 23.74 -0.65
C GLU A 42 15.66 22.31 -1.18
N LYS A 43 16.56 21.50 -0.59
CA LYS A 43 16.58 20.07 -0.86
C LYS A 43 15.38 19.44 -0.17
N PHE A 44 14.37 19.07 -0.96
CA PHE A 44 13.24 18.31 -0.47
C PHE A 44 13.63 16.87 -0.16
N LEU A 45 13.12 16.38 0.97
CA LEU A 45 13.17 14.98 1.33
C LEU A 45 12.44 14.12 0.27
N ASP A 46 12.88 12.87 0.10
CA ASP A 46 12.13 11.88 -0.69
C ASP A 46 10.72 11.73 -0.08
N ASP A 47 9.69 11.48 -0.90
CA ASP A 47 8.32 11.24 -0.41
C ASP A 47 8.25 10.16 0.68
N THR A 48 9.20 9.23 0.67
CA THR A 48 9.33 8.14 1.66
C THR A 48 9.96 8.55 3.00
N GLU A 49 10.58 9.73 3.05
CA GLU A 49 11.29 10.24 4.24
C GLU A 49 10.41 11.13 5.14
N PHE A 50 9.21 11.49 4.69
CA PHE A 50 8.28 12.26 5.50
C PHE A 50 7.73 11.44 6.67
N LEU A 51 7.71 12.06 7.85
CA LEU A 51 7.10 11.52 9.06
C LEU A 51 5.75 12.20 9.28
N ILE A 52 4.68 11.45 9.06
CA ILE A 52 3.32 11.95 9.21
C ILE A 52 2.84 11.59 10.62
N PRO A 53 2.40 12.56 11.44
CA PRO A 53 1.83 12.29 12.75
C PRO A 53 0.66 11.32 12.67
N TRP A 54 0.68 10.30 13.51
CA TRP A 54 -0.40 9.31 13.60
C TRP A 54 -1.36 9.67 14.74
N THR A 55 -2.41 10.41 14.41
CA THR A 55 -3.49 10.78 15.36
C THR A 55 -4.83 10.19 14.91
N PRO A 56 -5.06 8.87 15.07
CA PRO A 56 -6.22 8.19 14.48
C PRO A 56 -7.57 8.69 15.04
N ASN A 57 -7.59 9.18 16.28
CA ASN A 57 -8.82 9.76 16.85
C ASN A 57 -9.26 11.00 16.07
N GLU A 58 -8.32 11.85 15.69
CA GLU A 58 -8.57 13.09 14.94
C GLU A 58 -8.75 12.80 13.45
N SER A 59 -7.90 11.93 12.90
CA SER A 59 -7.89 11.61 11.47
C SER A 59 -9.13 10.85 11.01
N PHE A 60 -9.76 10.05 11.89
CA PHE A 60 -10.89 9.18 11.55
C PHE A 60 -12.10 9.35 12.49
N ASN A 61 -12.11 10.37 13.35
CA ASN A 61 -13.19 10.64 14.31
C ASN A 61 -13.55 9.44 15.22
N LEU A 62 -12.54 8.77 15.78
CA LEU A 62 -12.72 7.53 16.54
C LEU A 62 -13.03 7.79 18.02
N ASN A 63 -14.29 7.54 18.41
CA ASN A 63 -14.74 7.69 19.79
C ASN A 63 -14.73 6.38 20.58
N LEU A 64 -14.93 5.23 19.92
CA LEU A 64 -15.04 3.93 20.57
C LEU A 64 -13.71 3.17 20.58
N LYS A 65 -13.38 2.53 21.70
CA LYS A 65 -12.15 1.71 21.84
C LYS A 65 -12.05 0.62 20.77
N LYS A 66 -13.16 -0.07 20.47
CA LYS A 66 -13.20 -1.12 19.43
C LYS A 66 -12.74 -0.63 18.05
N ASP A 67 -13.03 0.63 17.73
CA ASP A 67 -12.67 1.20 16.44
C ASP A 67 -11.17 1.52 16.42
N LYS A 68 -10.65 2.07 17.51
CA LYS A 68 -9.20 2.31 17.68
C LYS A 68 -8.39 1.03 17.53
N ASP A 69 -8.84 -0.07 18.13
CA ASP A 69 -8.19 -1.38 18.02
C ASP A 69 -8.23 -1.89 16.57
N ARG A 70 -9.36 -1.71 15.87
CA ARG A 70 -9.52 -2.08 14.46
C ARG A 70 -8.59 -1.28 13.54
N TYR A 71 -8.51 0.04 13.68
CA TYR A 71 -7.57 0.87 12.91
C TYR A 71 -6.12 0.52 13.23
N SER A 72 -5.79 0.24 14.49
CA SER A 72 -4.44 -0.17 14.89
C SER A 72 -4.03 -1.51 14.25
N LYS A 73 -4.96 -2.48 14.19
CA LYS A 73 -4.75 -3.76 13.49
C LYS A 73 -4.60 -3.56 11.98
N SER A 74 -5.47 -2.78 11.36
CA SER A 74 -5.39 -2.48 9.93
C SER A 74 -4.09 -1.77 9.56
N LEU A 75 -3.64 -0.79 10.36
CA LEU A 75 -2.36 -0.13 10.17
C LEU A 75 -1.19 -1.11 10.26
N LYS A 76 -1.24 -2.05 11.22
CA LYS A 76 -0.24 -3.14 11.30
C LYS A 76 -0.26 -4.01 10.04
N THR A 77 -1.42 -4.40 9.54
CA THR A 77 -1.51 -5.21 8.31
C THR A 77 -0.93 -4.49 7.10
N LEU A 78 -1.12 -3.17 6.98
CA LEU A 78 -0.53 -2.38 5.90
C LEU A 78 1.01 -2.27 6.03
N GLU A 79 1.53 -2.22 7.27
CA GLU A 79 2.97 -2.33 7.53
C GLU A 79 3.51 -3.71 7.17
N ASP A 80 2.83 -4.79 7.59
CA ASP A 80 3.23 -6.17 7.29
C ASP A 80 3.23 -6.45 5.76
N ARG A 81 2.35 -5.77 5.01
CA ARG A 81 2.33 -5.78 3.53
C ARG A 81 3.41 -4.92 2.89
N GLY A 82 4.14 -4.14 3.67
CA GLY A 82 5.26 -3.31 3.22
C GLY A 82 4.83 -1.97 2.61
N TYR A 83 3.64 -1.46 2.90
CA TYR A 83 3.16 -0.18 2.33
C TYR A 83 3.55 1.04 3.18
N LEU A 84 3.75 0.84 4.48
CA LEU A 84 4.12 1.90 5.40
C LEU A 84 5.03 1.37 6.49
N VAL A 85 5.68 2.28 7.19
CA VAL A 85 6.50 1.97 8.36
C VAL A 85 5.95 2.76 9.54
N ARG A 86 5.64 2.08 10.64
CA ARG A 86 5.20 2.72 11.87
C ARG A 86 6.41 3.10 12.71
N LYS A 87 6.44 4.34 13.18
CA LYS A 87 7.48 4.87 14.07
C LYS A 87 6.88 5.12 15.45
N ARG A 88 7.58 4.67 16.49
CA ARG A 88 7.12 4.74 17.89
C ARG A 88 7.90 5.78 18.68
N ASN A 89 7.26 6.36 19.68
CA ASN A 89 7.94 7.14 20.72
C ASN A 89 8.65 6.17 21.69
N GLY A 90 9.84 5.72 21.31
CA GLY A 90 10.64 4.74 22.06
C GLY A 90 10.30 3.27 21.74
N GLN A 91 11.12 2.33 22.23
CA GLN A 91 11.04 0.91 21.83
C GLN A 91 9.69 0.24 22.13
N ARG A 92 9.00 0.65 23.20
CA ARG A 92 7.70 0.08 23.62
C ARG A 92 6.55 1.11 23.64
N GLY A 93 6.76 2.28 23.05
CA GLY A 93 5.78 3.36 23.04
C GLY A 93 4.66 3.19 22.00
N ALA A 94 3.68 4.08 22.06
CA ALA A 94 2.65 4.20 21.05
C ALA A 94 3.25 4.58 19.68
N ILE A 95 2.54 4.21 18.60
CA ILE A 95 2.87 4.72 17.27
C ILE A 95 2.62 6.22 17.28
N ALA A 96 3.67 6.98 16.94
CA ALA A 96 3.63 8.43 16.89
C ALA A 96 3.63 8.96 15.46
N TYR A 97 4.33 8.27 14.55
CA TYR A 97 4.41 8.67 13.16
C TYR A 97 4.28 7.47 12.22
N VAL A 98 3.94 7.77 10.98
CA VAL A 98 3.96 6.83 9.85
C VAL A 98 4.79 7.45 8.74
N SER A 99 5.65 6.65 8.11
CA SER A 99 6.28 6.99 6.83
C SER A 99 5.84 6.01 5.76
N PHE A 100 5.88 6.43 4.50
CA PHE A 100 5.41 5.61 3.38
C PHE A 100 6.58 4.90 2.69
N THR A 101 6.33 3.69 2.20
CA THR A 101 7.28 3.02 1.30
C THR A 101 6.95 3.38 -0.14
N ARG A 102 7.87 3.11 -1.07
CA ARG A 102 7.60 3.27 -2.51
C ARG A 102 6.41 2.44 -2.97
N ASP A 103 6.29 1.22 -2.48
CA ASP A 103 5.14 0.35 -2.75
C ASP A 103 3.84 0.93 -2.17
N GLY A 104 3.89 1.52 -0.97
CA GLY A 104 2.74 2.22 -0.38
C GLY A 104 2.29 3.43 -1.18
N ILE A 105 3.22 4.26 -1.64
CA ILE A 105 2.92 5.40 -2.51
C ILE A 105 2.22 4.93 -3.79
N PHE A 106 2.73 3.86 -4.41
CA PHE A 106 2.11 3.27 -5.60
C PHE A 106 0.68 2.77 -5.32
N VAL A 107 0.50 1.99 -4.25
CA VAL A 107 -0.79 1.42 -3.85
C VAL A 107 -1.80 2.52 -3.54
N VAL A 108 -1.41 3.54 -2.79
CA VAL A 108 -2.27 4.69 -2.44
C VAL A 108 -2.70 5.47 -3.68
N LYS A 109 -1.77 5.81 -4.57
CA LYS A 109 -2.09 6.50 -5.84
C LYS A 109 -3.03 5.67 -6.71
N THR A 110 -2.83 4.35 -6.73
CA THR A 110 -3.70 3.45 -7.49
C THR A 110 -5.08 3.37 -6.87
N TRP A 111 -5.17 3.23 -5.54
CA TRP A 111 -6.43 3.19 -4.81
C TRP A 111 -7.24 4.48 -5.02
N ALA A 112 -6.59 5.65 -4.91
CA ALA A 112 -7.24 6.93 -5.16
C ALA A 112 -7.85 7.01 -6.57
N ARG A 113 -7.15 6.52 -7.59
CA ARG A 113 -7.67 6.48 -8.97
C ARG A 113 -8.89 5.56 -9.12
N ILE A 114 -8.90 4.42 -8.44
CA ILE A 114 -10.02 3.47 -8.45
C ILE A 114 -11.26 4.11 -7.82
N VAL A 115 -11.08 4.82 -6.70
CA VAL A 115 -12.15 5.57 -6.05
C VAL A 115 -12.67 6.68 -6.97
N ASP A 116 -11.77 7.45 -7.58
CA ASP A 116 -12.14 8.55 -8.49
C ASP A 116 -12.84 8.04 -9.77
N SER A 117 -12.51 6.84 -10.26
CA SER A 117 -13.15 6.23 -11.44
C SER A 117 -14.43 5.47 -11.14
N GLY A 118 -14.76 5.24 -9.86
CA GLY A 118 -15.92 4.43 -9.45
C GLY A 118 -15.75 2.93 -9.69
N GLU A 119 -14.54 2.45 -9.94
CA GLU A 119 -14.23 1.03 -10.22
C GLU A 119 -14.05 0.19 -8.94
N GLU A 120 -14.53 0.66 -7.79
CA GLU A 120 -14.34 -0.02 -6.49
C GLU A 120 -14.94 -1.43 -6.48
N ASP A 121 -16.07 -1.63 -7.16
CA ASP A 121 -16.77 -2.91 -7.23
C ASP A 121 -16.03 -3.95 -8.09
N GLU A 122 -15.33 -3.51 -9.13
CA GLU A 122 -14.48 -4.39 -9.95
C GLU A 122 -13.27 -4.87 -9.15
N PHE A 123 -12.72 -4.02 -8.27
CA PHE A 123 -11.59 -4.38 -7.42
C PHE A 123 -11.96 -5.37 -6.30
N ASN A 124 -13.20 -5.34 -5.81
CA ASN A 124 -13.70 -6.33 -4.84
C ASN A 124 -13.69 -7.76 -5.40
N SER A 125 -13.72 -7.92 -6.73
CA SER A 125 -13.75 -9.21 -7.41
C SER A 125 -12.38 -9.84 -7.68
N PHE A 126 -11.28 -9.11 -7.45
CA PHE A 126 -9.92 -9.53 -7.83
C PHE A 126 -9.28 -10.56 -6.85
N GLU A 127 -10.09 -11.28 -6.10
CA GLU A 127 -9.71 -11.85 -4.80
C GLU A 127 -8.86 -13.14 -4.83
N ASP A 128 -8.60 -13.77 -5.98
CA ASP A 128 -8.09 -15.17 -6.01
C ASP A 128 -6.76 -15.43 -6.75
N ILE A 129 -6.07 -14.43 -7.30
CA ILE A 129 -4.85 -14.73 -8.09
C ILE A 129 -3.65 -15.15 -7.23
N GLU A 130 -3.61 -14.82 -5.93
CA GLU A 130 -2.56 -15.33 -5.02
C GLU A 130 -2.85 -16.73 -4.46
N GLN A 131 -4.11 -17.22 -4.47
CA GLN A 131 -4.41 -18.59 -4.04
C GLN A 131 -4.27 -19.63 -5.17
N GLY A 132 -4.27 -19.21 -6.43
CA GLY A 132 -4.10 -20.09 -7.60
C GLY A 132 -2.64 -20.40 -7.96
N TYR A 133 -1.65 -19.74 -7.36
CA TYR A 133 -0.25 -20.18 -7.46
C TYR A 133 0.07 -21.13 -6.31
N GLU A 134 -0.56 -22.31 -6.36
CA GLU A 134 0.05 -23.50 -5.78
C GLU A 134 1.51 -23.58 -6.23
N ARG A 135 2.37 -23.92 -5.27
CA ARG A 135 3.79 -24.20 -5.44
C ARG A 135 4.02 -25.03 -6.71
N GLN A 136 4.50 -24.41 -7.78
CA GLN A 136 5.25 -25.14 -8.82
C GLN A 136 6.70 -25.29 -8.35
N ASP A 137 6.88 -25.96 -7.21
CA ASP A 137 8.08 -26.74 -6.95
C ASP A 137 7.66 -28.20 -7.13
N SER A 138 7.74 -28.72 -8.35
CA SER A 138 8.12 -30.12 -8.64
C SER A 138 8.01 -30.43 -10.14
N ASP A 139 9.16 -30.77 -10.70
CA ASP A 139 9.39 -31.69 -11.81
C ASP A 139 8.54 -31.56 -13.08
N SER A 140 9.09 -30.85 -14.07
CA SER A 140 9.14 -31.43 -15.42
C SER A 140 10.38 -30.92 -16.17
N ASN A 141 11.41 -31.78 -16.18
CA ASN A 141 12.40 -31.80 -17.25
C ASN A 141 11.65 -31.96 -18.58
N GLN A 142 11.39 -30.88 -19.30
CA GLN A 142 11.16 -30.95 -20.74
C GLN A 142 12.43 -30.52 -21.46
N VAL A 143 13.21 -31.55 -21.74
CA VAL A 143 14.27 -31.60 -22.75
C VAL A 143 13.71 -31.04 -24.05
N TRP A 144 14.28 -29.95 -24.55
CA TRP A 144 14.05 -29.52 -25.92
C TRP A 144 14.87 -30.46 -26.81
N GLU A 145 14.22 -31.48 -27.36
CA GLU A 145 14.80 -32.27 -28.46
C GLU A 145 15.06 -31.31 -29.63
N ARG A 146 16.34 -31.22 -29.99
CA ARG A 146 16.82 -30.48 -31.15
C ARG A 146 16.40 -31.28 -32.38
N GLU A 147 15.37 -30.84 -33.09
CA GLU A 147 15.05 -31.40 -34.40
C GLU A 147 16.21 -31.13 -35.37
N GLU A 148 16.69 -32.22 -35.97
CA GLU A 148 17.72 -32.28 -37.00
C GLU A 148 17.18 -31.68 -38.31
N GLU A 149 17.86 -30.69 -38.88
CA GLU A 149 17.74 -30.37 -40.30
C GLU A 149 18.81 -31.15 -41.07
N PHE A 150 18.38 -32.25 -41.71
CA PHE A 150 19.05 -32.83 -42.88
C PHE A 150 18.23 -32.46 -44.12
N TYR A 151 18.76 -31.60 -44.99
CA TYR A 151 19.12 -31.87 -46.39
C TYR A 151 19.62 -30.59 -47.08
#